data_AF-A0A7G2C3X0-F1
#
_entry.id   AF-A0A7G2C3X0-F1
#
_cell.length_a   1.000
_cell.length_b   1.000
_cell.length_c   1.000
_cell.angle_alpha   90.00
_cell.angle_beta   90.00
_cell.angle_gamma   90.00
#
_symmetry.space_group_name_H-M   'P 1'
#
loop_
_entity.id
_entity.type
_entity.pdbx_description
1 polymer ?
#
loop_
_entity_poly.entity_id
_entity_poly.type
_entity_poly.pdbx_seq_one_letter_code
_entity_poly.pdbx_strand_id
1 'polypeptide(L)'
;MTDLRYRRLQWKCDSLNEPSRRAAERLGYVFEGIFRNATMLKGRNRDTAYYSITDEEWGRVVEPRLRAWLASDNFDSNGRQKCSLKNMTVSKL
;
A
#
# COMPACT_ATOMS: atom_id res chain seq x y z
N MET A 1 0.95 -7.31 10.75
CA MET A 1 -0.31 -8.04 10.49
C MET A 1 -0.33 -9.36 11.23
N THR A 2 0.77 -10.12 11.15
CA THR A 2 1.00 -11.41 11.79
C THR A 2 0.89 -11.39 13.31
N ASP A 3 1.56 -10.45 14.00
CA ASP A 3 1.61 -10.45 15.48
C ASP A 3 0.24 -10.19 16.13
N LEU A 4 -0.57 -9.34 15.49
CA LEU A 4 -1.91 -8.98 15.95
C LEU A 4 -3.01 -9.86 15.34
N ARG A 5 -2.64 -10.85 14.50
CA ARG A 5 -3.54 -11.81 13.83
C ARG A 5 -4.70 -11.16 13.07
N TYR A 6 -4.49 -9.97 12.50
CA TYR A 6 -5.50 -9.35 11.63
C TYR A 6 -5.58 -10.07 10.29
N ARG A 7 -6.81 -10.30 9.81
CA ARG A 7 -7.09 -10.89 8.48
C ARG A 7 -6.99 -9.88 7.34
N ARG A 8 -7.05 -8.58 7.65
CA ARG A 8 -7.19 -7.52 6.65
C ARG A 8 -6.65 -6.18 7.14
N LEU A 9 -5.89 -5.52 6.28
CA LEU A 9 -5.53 -4.11 6.40
C LEU A 9 -6.34 -3.31 5.38
N GLN A 10 -6.80 -2.13 5.77
CA GLN A 10 -7.56 -1.25 4.90
C GLN A 10 -6.86 0.10 4.76
N TRP A 11 -6.81 0.59 3.52
CA TRP A 11 -6.50 1.97 3.19
C TRP A 11 -7.76 2.63 2.64
N LYS A 12 -8.11 3.82 3.16
CA LYS A 12 -9.18 4.63 2.61
C LYS A 12 -8.71 6.05 2.40
N CYS A 13 -8.99 6.60 1.24
CA CYS A 13 -8.63 7.97 0.90
C CYS A 13 -9.73 8.64 0.09
N ASP A 14 -9.64 9.96 -0.05
CA ASP A 14 -10.49 10.68 -0.99
C ASP A 14 -10.22 10.18 -2.41
N SER A 15 -11.28 9.93 -3.19
CA SER A 15 -11.13 9.42 -4.55
C SER A 15 -10.34 10.37 -5.46
N LEU A 16 -10.32 11.67 -5.15
CA LEU A 16 -9.56 12.71 -5.85
C LEU A 16 -8.12 12.88 -5.33
N ASN A 17 -7.74 12.24 -4.21
CA ASN A 17 -6.38 12.32 -3.67
C ASN A 17 -5.46 11.32 -4.37
N GLU A 18 -5.08 11.66 -5.61
CA GLU A 18 -4.20 10.85 -6.44
C GLU A 18 -2.88 10.45 -5.75
N PRO A 19 -2.17 11.34 -5.02
CA PRO A 19 -0.97 10.94 -4.28
C PRO A 19 -1.20 9.81 -3.26
N SER A 20 -2.29 9.88 -2.49
CA SER A 20 -2.63 8.84 -1.51
C SER A 20 -2.99 7.52 -2.17
N ARG A 21 -3.70 7.57 -3.31
CA ARG A 21 -4.05 6.39 -4.11
C ARG A 21 -2.80 5.69 -4.64
N ARG A 22 -1.88 6.45 -5.26
CA ARG A 22 -0.59 5.91 -5.74
C ARG A 22 0.25 5.32 -4.61
N ALA A 23 0.19 5.90 -3.40
CA ALA A 23 0.89 5.36 -2.25
C ALA A 23 0.33 4.00 -1.81
N ALA A 24 -1.01 3.86 -1.76
CA ALA A 24 -1.67 2.59 -1.44
C ALA A 24 -1.27 1.49 -2.43
N GLU A 25 -1.36 1.77 -3.73
CA GLU A 25 -0.98 0.83 -4.79
C GLU A 25 0.51 0.46 -4.74
N ARG A 26 1.41 1.45 -4.53
CA ARG A 26 2.85 1.20 -4.39
C ARG A 26 3.15 0.26 -3.22
N LEU A 27 2.43 0.39 -2.11
CA LEU A 27 2.57 -0.48 -0.93
C LEU A 27 1.98 -1.88 -1.14
N GLY A 28 1.18 -2.09 -2.19
CA GLY A 28 0.58 -3.38 -2.54
C GLY A 28 -0.86 -3.53 -2.09
N TYR A 29 -1.53 -2.44 -1.70
CA TYR A 29 -2.97 -2.48 -1.49
C TYR A 29 -3.70 -2.64 -2.83
N VAL A 30 -4.74 -3.48 -2.84
CA VAL A 30 -5.60 -3.75 -3.99
C VAL A 30 -6.84 -2.88 -3.93
N PHE A 31 -7.19 -2.20 -5.03
CA PHE A 31 -8.39 -1.37 -5.12
C PHE A 31 -9.66 -2.24 -5.15
N GLU A 32 -10.68 -1.84 -4.38
CA GLU A 32 -11.93 -2.59 -4.29
C GLU A 32 -13.16 -1.80 -4.71
N GLY A 33 -13.10 -0.47 -4.66
CA GLY A 33 -14.22 0.36 -5.08
C GLY A 33 -14.20 1.77 -4.51
N ILE A 34 -15.19 2.55 -4.96
CA ILE A 34 -15.44 3.90 -4.48
C ILE A 34 -16.85 3.95 -3.90
N PHE A 35 -16.94 4.39 -2.64
CA PHE A 35 -18.23 4.76 -2.07
C PHE A 35 -18.51 6.21 -2.42
N ARG A 36 -19.55 6.42 -3.23
CA ARG A 36 -20.02 7.74 -3.64
C ARG A 36 -20.72 8.44 -2.47
N ASN A 37 -20.53 9.74 -2.35
CA ASN A 37 -21.11 10.56 -1.28
C ASN A 37 -20.82 10.04 0.14
N ALA A 38 -19.64 9.44 0.34
CA ALA A 38 -19.31 8.76 1.59
C ALA A 38 -19.22 9.73 2.78
N THR A 39 -18.78 10.97 2.56
CA THR A 39 -18.73 11.99 3.61
C THR A 39 -18.70 13.41 3.02
N MET A 40 -19.06 14.39 3.84
CA MET A 40 -18.81 15.81 3.57
C MET A 40 -17.56 16.24 4.34
N LEU A 41 -16.54 16.71 3.61
CA LEU A 41 -15.27 17.14 4.21
C LEU A 41 -14.91 18.52 3.69
N LYS A 42 -14.67 19.47 4.61
CA LYS A 42 -14.28 20.85 4.29
C LYS A 42 -15.21 21.51 3.26
N GLY A 43 -16.52 21.34 3.43
CA GLY A 43 -17.54 21.97 2.59
C GLY A 43 -17.73 21.35 1.20
N ARG A 44 -17.09 20.22 0.89
CA ARG A 44 -17.33 19.49 -0.37
C ARG A 44 -17.69 18.03 -0.14
N ASN A 45 -18.34 17.46 -1.15
CA ASN A 45 -18.51 16.03 -1.24
C ASN A 45 -17.14 15.32 -1.31
N ARG A 46 -17.03 14.19 -0.62
CA ARG A 46 -15.91 13.26 -0.68
C ARG A 46 -16.42 11.85 -0.95
N ASP A 47 -16.16 11.40 -2.17
CA ASP A 47 -16.17 10.00 -2.50
C ASP A 47 -14.94 9.33 -1.87
N THR A 48 -15.09 8.13 -1.33
CA THR A 48 -14.00 7.43 -0.65
C THR A 48 -13.58 6.20 -1.45
N ALA A 49 -12.34 6.19 -1.90
CA ALA A 49 -11.71 5.03 -2.50
C ALA A 49 -11.21 4.08 -1.41
N TYR A 50 -11.56 2.80 -1.54
CA TYR A 50 -11.20 1.74 -0.62
C TYR A 50 -10.20 0.77 -1.26
N TYR A 51 -9.21 0.41 -0.48
CA TYR A 51 -8.20 -0.58 -0.84
C TYR A 51 -7.93 -1.50 0.34
N SER A 52 -7.37 -2.67 0.06
CA SER A 52 -7.03 -3.63 1.10
C SER A 52 -5.79 -4.45 0.82
N ILE A 53 -5.28 -5.07 1.89
CA ILE A 53 -4.36 -6.20 1.85
C ILE A 53 -4.94 -7.27 2.76
N THR A 54 -5.13 -8.48 2.24
CA THR A 54 -5.48 -9.66 3.02
C THR A 54 -4.24 -10.26 3.69
N ASP A 55 -4.43 -11.11 4.69
CA ASP A 55 -3.33 -11.81 5.35
C ASP A 55 -2.53 -12.72 4.41
N GLU A 56 -3.19 -13.35 3.44
CA GLU A 56 -2.54 -14.17 2.41
C GLU A 56 -1.65 -13.33 1.50
N GLU A 57 -2.15 -12.19 1.01
CA GLU A 57 -1.37 -11.23 0.20
C GLU A 57 -0.22 -10.63 1.00
N TRP A 58 -0.47 -10.35 2.29
CA TRP A 58 0.56 -9.86 3.21
C TRP A 58 1.73 -10.83 3.29
N GLY A 59 1.46 -12.09 3.64
CA GLY A 59 2.49 -13.10 3.83
C GLY A 59 3.21 -13.50 2.54
N ARG A 60 2.48 -13.59 1.42
CA ARG A 60 3.04 -14.07 0.16
C ARG A 60 3.84 -13.03 -0.60
N VAL A 61 3.41 -11.76 -0.57
CA VAL A 61 3.94 -10.74 -1.49
C VAL A 61 4.36 -9.49 -0.75
N VAL A 62 3.48 -8.91 0.08
CA VAL A 62 3.71 -7.55 0.60
C VAL A 62 4.86 -7.52 1.61
N GLU A 63 4.84 -8.39 2.62
CA GLU A 63 5.86 -8.41 3.66
C GLU A 63 7.26 -8.73 3.11
N PRO A 64 7.46 -9.80 2.31
CA PRO A 64 8.78 -10.08 1.74
C PRO A 64 9.29 -8.95 0.85
N ARG A 65 8.41 -8.33 0.04
CA ARG A 65 8.77 -7.21 -0.84
C ARG A 65 9.16 -5.96 -0.06
N LEU A 66 8.42 -5.63 1.00
CA LEU A 66 8.75 -4.52 1.88
C LEU A 66 10.08 -4.76 2.61
N ARG A 67 10.32 -5.98 3.11
CA ARG A 67 11.58 -6.34 3.76
C ARG A 67 12.76 -6.22 2.80
N ALA A 68 12.64 -6.72 1.58
CA ALA A 68 13.67 -6.58 0.55
C ALA A 68 13.93 -5.11 0.20
N TRP A 69 12.89 -4.28 0.11
CA TRP A 69 13.06 -2.85 -0.18
C TRP A 69 13.69 -2.07 0.98
N LEU A 70 13.38 -2.43 2.22
CA LEU A 70 13.93 -1.81 3.43
C LEU A 70 15.32 -2.32 3.80
N ALA A 71 15.81 -3.39 3.16
CA ALA A 71 17.15 -3.92 3.41
C ALA A 71 18.21 -2.85 3.13
N SER A 72 19.24 -2.78 3.98
CA SER A 72 20.28 -1.75 3.90
C SER A 72 21.07 -1.80 2.60
N ASP A 73 21.20 -2.98 2.00
CA ASP A 73 21.86 -3.18 0.71
C ASP A 73 21.07 -2.59 -0.47
N ASN A 74 19.78 -2.31 -0.32
CA ASN A 74 18.97 -1.60 -1.30
C ASN A 74 19.18 -0.08 -1.27
N PHE A 75 20.05 0.45 -0.41
CA PHE A 75 20.36 1.89 -0.36
C PHE A 75 21.85 2.14 -0.63
N ASP A 76 22.15 3.22 -1.35
CA ASP A 76 23.52 3.68 -1.57
C ASP A 76 24.05 4.51 -0.38
N SER A 77 25.32 4.92 -0.45
CA SER A 77 25.97 5.72 0.61
C SER A 77 25.32 7.09 0.83
N ASN A 78 24.47 7.56 -0.10
CA ASN A 78 23.73 8.82 0.00
C ASN A 78 22.28 8.60 0.45
N GLY A 79 21.90 7.37 0.82
CA GLY A 79 20.55 7.01 1.23
C GLY A 79 19.54 6.93 0.07
N ARG A 80 19.99 6.88 -1.19
CA ARG A 80 19.09 6.69 -2.33
C ARG A 80 18.83 5.21 -2.56
N GLN A 81 17.57 4.87 -2.80
CA GLN A 81 17.18 3.49 -3.14
C GLN A 81 17.82 3.07 -4.47
N LYS A 82 18.39 1.85 -4.51
CA LYS A 82 18.93 1.21 -5.72
C LYS A 82 17.81 0.61 -6.55
N CYS A 83 16.85 -0.07 -5.91
CA CYS A 83 15.63 -0.55 -6.52
C CYS A 83 14.40 0.09 -5.86
N SER A 84 13.45 0.54 -6.67
CA SER A 84 12.20 1.09 -6.16
C SER A 84 11.27 -0.02 -5.66
N LEU A 85 10.45 0.27 -4.65
CA LEU A 85 9.46 -0.70 -4.14
C LEU A 85 8.52 -1.22 -5.24
N LYS A 86 8.20 -0.37 -6.23
CA LYS A 86 7.36 -0.74 -7.37
C LYS A 86 8.01 -1.83 -8.23
N ASN A 87 9.33 -1.75 -8.41
CA ASN A 87 10.10 -2.69 -9.23
C ASN A 87 10.69 -3.84 -8.42
N MET A 88 10.52 -3.83 -7.09
CA MET A 88 11.05 -4.87 -6.22
C MET A 88 10.29 -6.18 -6.46
N THR A 89 10.95 -7.12 -7.11
CA THR A 89 10.46 -8.49 -7.31
C THR A 89 11.01 -9.37 -6.20
N VAL A 90 10.12 -10.09 -5.52
CA VAL A 90 10.55 -11.18 -4.63
C VAL A 90 10.63 -12.42 -5.51
N SER A 91 11.82 -13.00 -5.66
CA SER A 91 11.98 -14.28 -6.37
C SER A 91 11.03 -15.30 -5.73
N LYS A 92 10.28 -16.04 -6.54
CA LYS A 92 9.54 -17.21 -6.06
C LYS A 92 10.56 -18.15 -5.44
N LEU A 93 10.41 -18.44 -4.14
CA LEU A 93 10.99 -19.62 -3.50
C LEU A 93 10.50 -20.87 -4.22
#